data_AF-A0A8X6FQQ0-F1
#
_entry.id   AF-A0A8X6FQQ0-F1
#
_cell.length_a   1.000
_cell.length_b   1.000
_cell.length_c   1.000
_cell.angle_alpha   90.00
_cell.angle_beta   90.00
_cell.angle_gamma   90.00
#
_symmetry.space_group_name_H-M   'P 1'
#
loop_
_entity.id
_entity.type
_entity.pdbx_description
1 polymer ?
#
loop_
_entity_poly.entity_id
_entity_poly.type
_entity_poly.pdbx_seq_one_letter_code
_entity_poly.pdbx_strand_id
1 'polypeptide(L)'
;MNPEKLSKLQAQVRIGGKGTARRKKKVVHRTATTDDKKLQGSLKKLAVNNIPGIEEVNMIKEDGSVIHFNNPKVQASLAANTFAITGHAEPK
;
A
#
# COMPACT_ATOMS: atom_id res chain seq x y z
N MET A 1 16.23 49.61 27.55
CA MET A 1 16.46 48.17 27.27
C MET A 1 17.94 47.89 27.38
N ASN A 2 18.36 46.87 28.14
CA ASN A 2 19.79 46.54 28.28
C ASN A 2 20.28 45.74 27.05
N PRO A 3 21.21 46.28 26.24
CA PRO A 3 21.62 45.69 24.96
C PRO A 3 22.35 44.34 25.10
N GLU A 4 23.04 44.10 26.21
CA GLU A 4 23.81 42.86 26.40
C GLU A 4 22.94 41.62 26.56
N LYS A 5 21.79 41.76 27.24
CA LYS A 5 20.82 40.66 27.38
C LYS A 5 20.14 40.35 26.05
N LEU A 6 19.87 41.37 25.23
CA LEU A 6 19.25 41.20 23.93
C LEU A 6 20.17 40.47 22.94
N SER A 7 21.47 40.79 22.96
CA SER A 7 22.49 40.13 22.13
C SER A 7 22.63 38.64 22.46
N LYS A 8 22.60 38.26 23.75
CA LYS A 8 22.65 36.85 24.18
C LYS A 8 21.44 36.04 23.71
N LEU A 9 20.26 36.65 23.65
CA LEU A 9 19.03 36.02 23.16
C LEU A 9 19.03 35.79 21.64
N GLN A 10 19.66 36.69 20.86
CA GLN A 10 19.80 36.53 19.40
C GLN A 10 20.77 35.42 18.98
N ALA A 11 21.73 35.04 19.82
CA ALA A 11 22.66 33.95 19.52
C ALA A 11 22.04 32.54 19.72
N GLN A 12 20.94 32.44 20.46
CA GLN A 12 20.33 31.16 20.85
C GLN A 12 19.21 30.70 19.91
N VAL A 13 19.07 31.31 18.74
CA VAL A 13 17.99 31.01 17.82
C VAL A 13 18.37 29.78 16.97
N ARG A 14 17.54 28.72 17.04
CA ARG A 14 17.72 27.45 16.31
C ARG A 14 17.42 27.59 14.81
N ILE A 15 18.15 28.45 14.09
CA ILE A 15 17.90 28.76 12.66
C ILE A 15 18.69 27.85 11.71
N GLY A 16 19.55 26.95 12.23
CA GLY A 16 20.23 25.95 11.40
C GLY A 16 21.22 26.57 10.39
N GLY A 17 22.30 27.16 10.89
CA GLY A 17 23.40 27.72 10.08
C GLY A 17 24.40 26.68 9.55
N LYS A 18 25.41 27.15 8.82
CA LYS A 18 26.53 26.33 8.31
C LYS A 18 27.27 25.66 9.47
N GLY A 19 27.33 24.32 9.48
CA GLY A 19 27.91 23.53 10.58
C GLY A 19 26.91 23.04 11.64
N THR A 20 25.64 23.44 11.56
CA THR A 20 24.59 22.86 12.41
C THR A 20 24.20 21.46 11.93
N ALA A 21 23.82 20.59 12.87
CA ALA A 21 23.51 19.20 12.59
C ALA A 21 22.31 19.09 11.61
N ARG A 22 22.58 18.73 10.36
CA ARG A 22 21.52 18.37 9.40
C ARG A 22 21.00 16.97 9.73
N ARG A 23 19.69 16.85 9.97
CA ARG A 23 19.06 15.53 10.13
C ARG A 23 19.12 14.79 8.80
N LYS A 24 19.74 13.61 8.77
CA LYS A 24 19.68 12.74 7.58
C LYS A 24 18.23 12.24 7.39
N LYS A 25 17.69 12.40 6.18
CA LYS A 25 16.42 11.80 5.79
C LYS A 25 16.62 10.30 5.65
N LYS A 26 16.01 9.51 6.54
CA LYS A 26 15.94 8.05 6.40
C LYS A 26 14.86 7.74 5.34
N VAL A 27 15.28 7.24 4.18
CA VAL A 27 14.35 6.67 3.21
C VAL A 27 14.13 5.21 3.60
N VAL A 28 12.92 4.90 4.08
CA VAL A 28 12.55 3.53 4.45
C VAL A 28 11.84 2.90 3.26
N HIS A 29 12.47 1.90 2.65
CA HIS A 29 11.79 1.04 1.70
C HIS A 29 10.99 0.00 2.48
N ARG A 30 9.66 0.06 2.39
CA ARG A 30 8.75 -0.89 3.03
C ARG A 30 8.49 -2.04 2.06
N THR A 31 8.88 -3.25 2.44
CA THR A 31 8.53 -4.48 1.74
C THR A 31 7.08 -4.86 2.08
N ALA A 32 6.24 -5.11 1.07
CA ALA A 32 4.79 -5.35 1.21
C ALA A 32 4.40 -6.75 1.73
N THR A 33 5.36 -7.56 2.17
CA THR A 33 5.11 -8.97 2.58
C THR A 33 4.22 -9.10 3.82
N THR A 34 4.17 -8.09 4.68
CA THR A 34 3.23 -8.06 5.82
C THR A 34 1.80 -7.76 5.40
N ASP A 35 1.62 -7.05 4.30
CA ASP A 35 0.31 -6.53 3.90
C ASP A 35 -0.51 -7.65 3.22
N ASP A 36 0.13 -8.57 2.48
CA ASP A 36 -0.54 -9.76 1.92
C ASP A 36 -1.11 -10.68 3.01
N LYS A 37 -0.36 -10.94 4.09
CA LYS A 37 -0.85 -11.73 5.23
C LYS A 37 -2.07 -11.08 5.91
N LYS A 38 -2.08 -9.75 6.01
CA LYS A 38 -3.22 -9.00 6.55
C LYS A 38 -4.43 -9.09 5.62
N LEU A 39 -4.21 -8.95 4.30
CA LEU A 39 -5.25 -9.09 3.29
C LEU A 39 -5.89 -10.47 3.34
N GLN A 40 -5.08 -11.54 3.40
CA GLN A 40 -5.58 -12.91 3.56
C GLN A 40 -6.37 -13.09 4.85
N GLY A 41 -5.93 -12.47 5.96
CA GLY A 41 -6.66 -12.47 7.21
C GLY A 41 -8.03 -11.78 7.11
N SER A 42 -8.11 -10.64 6.42
CA SER A 42 -9.37 -9.93 6.16
C SER A 42 -10.32 -10.73 5.26
N LEU A 43 -9.80 -11.34 4.20
CA LEU A 43 -10.59 -12.18 3.29
C LEU A 43 -11.18 -13.39 4.02
N LYS A 44 -10.41 -14.05 4.89
CA LYS A 44 -10.94 -15.16 5.72
C LYS A 44 -12.11 -14.73 6.62
N LYS A 45 -12.13 -13.50 7.13
CA LYS A 45 -13.25 -12.98 7.93
C LYS A 45 -14.54 -12.82 7.11
N LEU A 46 -14.43 -12.57 5.81
CA LEU A 46 -15.55 -12.51 4.87
C LEU A 46 -16.01 -13.90 4.40
N ALA A 47 -15.49 -14.97 5.01
CA ALA A 47 -15.80 -16.36 4.68
C ALA A 47 -15.60 -16.69 3.19
N VAL A 48 -14.61 -16.07 2.54
CA VAL A 48 -14.22 -16.49 1.19
C VAL A 48 -13.39 -17.77 1.24
N ASN A 49 -13.77 -18.74 0.42
CA ASN A 49 -13.12 -20.04 0.31
C ASN A 49 -12.36 -20.14 -1.02
N ASN A 50 -11.25 -20.86 -1.05
CA ASN A 50 -10.48 -21.06 -2.27
C ASN A 50 -11.21 -22.03 -3.22
N ILE A 51 -11.43 -21.63 -4.47
CA ILE A 51 -12.01 -22.48 -5.51
C ILE A 51 -10.86 -23.03 -6.37
N PRO A 52 -10.56 -24.34 -6.32
CA PRO A 52 -9.52 -24.94 -7.18
C PRO A 52 -10.01 -25.12 -8.62
N GLY A 53 -9.07 -25.21 -9.57
CA GLY A 53 -9.37 -25.62 -10.94
C GLY A 53 -9.95 -24.53 -11.85
N ILE A 54 -9.83 -23.25 -11.50
CA ILE A 54 -10.21 -22.16 -12.39
C ILE A 54 -9.13 -21.96 -13.45
N GLU A 55 -9.51 -22.15 -14.71
CA GLU A 55 -8.61 -21.99 -15.86
C GLU A 55 -8.49 -20.53 -16.28
N GLU A 56 -9.59 -19.78 -16.27
CA GLU A 56 -9.60 -18.39 -16.70
C GLU A 56 -10.65 -17.56 -15.97
N VAL A 57 -10.39 -16.26 -15.85
CA VAL A 57 -11.37 -15.26 -15.44
C VAL A 57 -11.32 -14.07 -16.38
N ASN A 58 -12.47 -13.66 -16.89
CA ASN A 58 -12.62 -12.48 -17.74
C ASN A 58 -13.44 -11.42 -17.00
N MET A 59 -12.86 -10.23 -16.86
CA MET A 59 -13.60 -9.05 -16.39
C MET A 59 -13.91 -8.16 -17.60
N ILE A 60 -15.18 -8.11 -17.98
CA ILE A 60 -15.66 -7.26 -19.07
C ILE A 60 -15.98 -5.89 -18.47
N LYS A 61 -15.34 -4.85 -19.00
CA LYS A 61 -15.62 -3.47 -18.60
C LYS A 61 -16.71 -2.86 -19.47
N GLU A 62 -17.25 -1.73 -19.00
CA GLU A 62 -18.28 -0.97 -19.71
C GLU A 62 -17.80 -0.39 -21.05
N ASP A 63 -16.49 -0.16 -21.19
CA ASP A 63 -15.86 0.33 -22.43
C ASP A 63 -15.66 -0.76 -23.49
N GLY A 64 -16.04 -2.01 -23.20
CA GLY A 64 -15.86 -3.16 -24.08
C GLY A 64 -14.48 -3.82 -24.00
N SER A 65 -13.54 -3.28 -23.20
CA SER A 65 -12.25 -3.93 -22.95
C SER A 65 -12.37 -5.08 -21.97
N VAL A 66 -11.50 -6.08 -22.11
CA VAL A 66 -11.48 -7.26 -21.23
C VAL A 66 -10.18 -7.27 -20.43
N ILE A 67 -10.29 -7.48 -19.11
CA ILE A 67 -9.15 -7.92 -18.31
C ILE A 67 -9.22 -9.43 -18.20
N HIS A 68 -8.25 -10.10 -18.79
CA HIS A 68 -8.12 -11.54 -18.78
C HIS A 68 -7.11 -12.00 -17.73
N PHE A 69 -7.47 -13.04 -16.99
CA PHE A 69 -6.59 -13.73 -16.06
C PHE A 69 -6.46 -15.19 -16.49
N ASN A 70 -5.23 -15.64 -16.75
CA ASN A 70 -4.93 -17.04 -17.03
C ASN A 70 -4.51 -17.78 -15.74
N ASN A 71 -5.13 -18.93 -15.48
CA ASN A 71 -4.97 -19.76 -14.28
C ASN A 71 -4.91 -18.96 -12.96
N PRO A 72 -5.87 -18.07 -12.65
CA PRO A 72 -5.82 -17.28 -11.44
C PRO A 72 -6.10 -18.10 -10.18
N LYS A 73 -5.60 -17.63 -9.05
CA LYS A 73 -6.05 -18.09 -7.74
C LYS A 73 -7.32 -17.34 -7.36
N VAL A 74 -8.42 -18.07 -7.28
CA VAL A 74 -9.75 -17.53 -6.99
C VAL A 74 -10.20 -17.95 -5.59
N GLN A 75 -10.64 -16.96 -4.82
CA GLN A 75 -11.34 -17.14 -3.56
C GLN A 75 -12.74 -16.55 -3.69
N ALA A 76 -13.76 -17.23 -3.20
CA ALA A 76 -15.12 -16.73 -3.30
C ALA A 76 -15.97 -17.11 -2.09
N SER A 77 -16.92 -16.24 -1.81
CA SER A 77 -18.05 -16.53 -0.94
C SER A 77 -19.31 -16.56 -1.80
N LEU A 78 -19.79 -17.78 -2.10
CA LEU A 78 -20.99 -18.01 -2.92
C LEU A 78 -22.24 -17.42 -2.25
N ALA A 79 -22.32 -17.49 -0.93
CA ALA A 79 -23.45 -16.94 -0.16
C ALA A 79 -23.55 -15.41 -0.29
N ALA A 80 -22.40 -14.72 -0.44
CA ALA A 80 -22.31 -13.27 -0.53
C ALA A 80 -22.02 -12.77 -1.95
N ASN A 81 -22.03 -13.65 -2.96
CA ASN A 81 -21.65 -13.34 -4.34
C ASN A 81 -20.35 -12.52 -4.46
N THR A 82 -19.38 -12.77 -3.57
CA THR A 82 -18.14 -11.98 -3.48
C THR A 82 -16.97 -12.83 -3.97
N PHE A 83 -16.21 -12.32 -4.94
CA PHE A 83 -15.05 -13.00 -5.53
C PHE A 83 -13.79 -12.16 -5.34
N ALA A 84 -12.72 -12.80 -4.88
CA ALA A 84 -11.38 -12.26 -4.79
C ALA A 84 -10.48 -13.04 -5.75
N ILE A 85 -10.01 -12.36 -6.79
CA ILE A 85 -9.21 -12.93 -7.87
C ILE A 85 -7.79 -12.41 -7.72
N THR A 86 -6.83 -13.32 -7.67
CA THR A 86 -5.40 -13.00 -7.56
C THR A 86 -4.65 -13.70 -8.68
N GLY A 87 -3.95 -12.93 -9.50
CA GLY A 87 -3.25 -13.44 -10.68
C GLY A 87 -2.71 -12.32 -11.55
N HIS A 88 -1.99 -12.70 -12.61
CA HIS A 88 -1.53 -11.77 -13.63
C HIS A 88 -2.72 -11.32 -14.49
N ALA A 89 -2.88 -10.00 -14.63
CA ALA A 89 -3.96 -9.38 -15.38
C ALA A 89 -3.43 -8.94 -16.75
N GLU A 90 -4.05 -9.42 -17.83
CA GLU A 90 -3.71 -9.09 -19.21
C GLU A 90 -4.88 -8.36 -19.88
N PRO A 91 -4.65 -7.15 -20.45
CA PRO A 91 -5.69 -6.49 -21.24
C PRO A 91 -5.86 -7.23 -22.58
N LYS A 92 -7.11 -7.53 -22.93
CA LYS A 92 -7.54 -8.06 -24.22
C LYS A 92 -8.58 -7.17 -24.86
#